data_AF-A0A1M3H9A7-F1
#
_entry.id   AF-A0A1M3H9A7-F1
#
_cell.length_a   1.000
_cell.length_b   1.000
_cell.length_c   1.000
_cell.angle_alpha   90.00
_cell.angle_beta   90.00
_cell.angle_gamma   90.00
#
_symmetry.space_group_name_H-M   'P 1'
#
loop_
_entity.id
_entity.type
_entity.pdbx_description
1 polymer ?
#
loop_
_entity_poly.entity_id
_entity_poly.type
_entity_poly.pdbx_seq_one_letter_code
_entity_poly.pdbx_strand_id
1 'polypeptide(L)'
;MYSYALLEKGCYYLIQEKEEGPVGLIKVNMETDHCMYISKYADTTLIEWRKKTDPIFDILELLEEDKVRAWESIYNDNQGTYNYEEDEE
;
A
#
# COMPACT_ATOMS: atom_id res chain seq x y z
N MET A 1 -14.44 -10.54 -8.09
CA MET A 1 -13.21 -9.80 -8.43
C MET A 1 -13.46 -8.35 -8.05
N TYR A 2 -12.56 -7.79 -7.25
CA TYR A 2 -12.65 -6.41 -6.76
C TYR A 2 -11.97 -5.46 -7.75
N SER A 3 -11.92 -4.17 -7.42
CA SER A 3 -11.15 -3.19 -8.18
C SER A 3 -10.57 -2.12 -7.27
N TYR A 4 -9.62 -1.36 -7.79
CA TYR A 4 -9.00 -0.25 -7.08
C TYR A 4 -10.02 0.81 -6.63
N ALA A 5 -11.19 0.92 -7.27
CA ALA A 5 -12.26 1.84 -6.87
C ALA A 5 -12.79 1.65 -5.44
N LEU A 6 -12.56 0.49 -4.82
CA LEU A 6 -13.00 0.18 -3.45
C LEU A 6 -11.99 0.61 -2.38
N LEU A 7 -10.83 1.12 -2.77
CA LEU A 7 -9.78 1.52 -1.85
C LEU A 7 -9.87 3.00 -1.50
N GLU A 8 -9.45 3.35 -0.29
CA GLU A 8 -9.50 4.72 0.21
C GLU A 8 -8.10 5.36 0.21
N LYS A 9 -8.03 6.65 -0.13
CA LYS A 9 -6.79 7.42 -0.08
C LYS A 9 -6.25 7.47 1.35
N GLY A 10 -4.94 7.29 1.50
CA GLY A 10 -4.23 7.33 2.79
C GLY A 10 -4.18 5.99 3.51
N CYS A 11 -4.93 5.00 3.03
CA CYS A 11 -4.99 3.67 3.63
C CYS A 11 -3.96 2.71 3.04
N TYR A 12 -3.57 1.74 3.86
CA TYR A 12 -2.67 0.65 3.50
C TYR A 12 -3.48 -0.64 3.37
N TYR A 13 -3.27 -1.37 2.29
CA TYR A 13 -3.99 -2.61 2.00
C TYR A 13 -3.03 -3.74 1.65
N LEU A 14 -3.33 -4.93 2.17
CA LEU A 14 -2.79 -6.18 1.66
C LEU A 14 -3.73 -6.70 0.57
N ILE A 15 -3.21 -6.79 -0.66
CA ILE A 15 -3.99 -7.21 -1.82
C ILE A 15 -3.30 -8.33 -2.59
N GLN A 16 -4.11 -9.08 -3.33
CA GLN A 16 -3.64 -10.03 -4.33
C GLN A 16 -4.16 -9.57 -5.70
N GLU A 17 -3.25 -9.29 -6.64
CA GLU A 17 -3.64 -8.74 -7.95
C GLU A 17 -4.03 -9.81 -8.97
N LYS A 18 -3.54 -11.05 -8.80
CA LYS A 18 -3.79 -12.19 -9.68
C LYS A 18 -4.15 -13.41 -8.84
N GLU A 19 -4.96 -14.29 -9.40
CA GLU A 19 -5.21 -15.62 -8.83
C GLU A 19 -3.87 -16.34 -8.63
N GLU A 20 -3.64 -16.85 -7.42
CA GLU A 20 -2.37 -17.49 -6.99
C GLU A 20 -1.12 -16.58 -7.01
N GLY A 21 -1.27 -15.26 -7.20
CA GLY A 21 -0.16 -14.31 -7.13
C GLY A 21 0.36 -14.06 -5.70
N PRO A 22 1.52 -13.41 -5.52
CA PRO A 22 1.97 -13.02 -4.20
C PRO A 22 1.05 -11.95 -3.59
N VAL A 23 0.98 -11.93 -2.26
CA VAL A 23 0.36 -10.83 -1.52
C VAL A 23 1.31 -9.64 -1.55
N GLY A 24 0.77 -8.46 -1.90
CA GLY A 24 1.51 -7.21 -1.91
C GLY A 24 0.87 -6.20 -0.96
N LEU A 25 1.71 -5.44 -0.28
CA LEU A 25 1.29 -4.25 0.46
C LEU A 25 1.28 -3.04 -0.47
N ILE A 26 0.16 -2.31 -0.47
CA ILE A 26 0.04 -1.04 -1.18
C ILE A 26 -0.43 0.07 -0.24
N LYS A 27 -0.03 1.31 -0.55
CA LYS A 27 -0.62 2.55 0.00
C LYS A 27 -1.25 3.35 -1.12
N VAL A 28 -2.49 3.81 -0.93
CA VAL A 28 -3.13 4.73 -1.88
C VAL A 28 -2.70 6.16 -1.56
N ASN A 29 -1.84 6.74 -2.38
CA ASN A 29 -1.29 8.08 -2.14
C ASN A 29 -2.28 9.18 -2.57
N MET A 30 -2.97 8.94 -3.68
CA MET A 30 -3.88 9.90 -4.31
C MET A 30 -4.90 9.17 -5.17
N GLU A 31 -6.07 9.77 -5.35
CA GLU A 31 -7.04 9.35 -6.35
C GLU A 31 -7.45 10.53 -7.24
N THR A 32 -7.86 10.20 -8.46
CA THR A 32 -8.55 11.08 -9.40
C THR A 32 -9.91 10.48 -9.74
N ASP A 33 -10.66 11.10 -10.65
CA ASP A 33 -11.95 10.58 -11.12
C ASP A 33 -11.84 9.15 -11.68
N HIS A 34 -10.70 8.78 -12.26
CA HIS A 34 -10.55 7.51 -12.99
C HIS A 34 -9.33 6.67 -12.58
N CYS A 35 -8.36 7.25 -11.86
CA CYS A 35 -7.12 6.56 -11.53
C CYS A 35 -6.78 6.70 -10.04
N MET A 36 -5.93 5.80 -9.57
CA MET A 36 -5.29 5.87 -8.26
C MET A 36 -3.78 5.85 -8.43
N TYR A 37 -3.11 6.69 -7.67
CA TYR A 37 -1.66 6.72 -7.55
C TYR A 37 -1.28 5.96 -6.28
N ILE A 38 -0.56 4.85 -6.44
CA ILE A 38 -0.27 3.91 -5.35
C ILE A 38 1.24 3.74 -5.17
N SER A 39 1.66 3.51 -3.94
CA SER A 39 2.96 2.94 -3.62
C SER A 39 2.79 1.46 -3.36
N LYS A 40 3.58 0.62 -4.02
CA LYS A 40 3.64 -0.83 -3.82
C LYS A 40 4.98 -1.18 -3.18
N TYR A 41 4.91 -1.84 -2.03
CA TYR A 41 6.08 -2.17 -1.23
C TYR A 41 6.46 -3.63 -1.48
N ALA A 42 7.55 -3.81 -2.24
CA ALA A 42 8.19 -5.08 -2.53
C ALA A 42 9.71 -4.93 -2.28
N ASP A 43 10.55 -5.80 -2.87
CA ASP A 43 12.02 -5.67 -2.84
C ASP A 43 12.49 -4.25 -3.23
N THR A 44 11.76 -3.59 -4.13
CA THR A 44 11.90 -2.16 -4.41
C THR A 44 10.53 -1.51 -4.35
N THR A 45 10.44 -0.35 -3.72
CA THR A 45 9.20 0.45 -3.73
C THR A 45 8.93 0.93 -5.15
N LEU A 46 7.79 0.51 -5.68
CA LEU A 46 7.29 0.96 -6.97
C LEU A 46 6.13 1.93 -6.73
N ILE A 47 6.19 3.12 -7.33
CA ILE A 47 5.08 4.06 -7.33
C ILE A 47 4.48 4.10 -8.73
N GLU A 48 3.20 3.76 -8.85
CA GLU A 48 2.54 3.58 -10.15
C GLU A 48 1.10 4.11 -10.17
N TRP A 49 0.58 4.28 -11.38
CA TRP A 49 -0.82 4.62 -11.63
C TRP A 49 -1.62 3.37 -11.98
N ARG A 50 -2.78 3.20 -11.36
CA ARG A 50 -3.77 2.16 -11.68
C ARG A 50 -5.10 2.81 -12.04
N LYS A 51 -5.85 2.25 -12.98
CA LYS A 51 -7.23 2.69 -13.19
C LYS A 51 -8.08 2.17 -12.04
N LYS A 52 -9.08 2.94 -11.61
CA LYS A 52 -10.07 2.50 -10.62
C LYS A 52 -10.83 1.23 -11.05
N THR A 53 -10.95 1.02 -12.35
CA THR A 53 -11.56 -0.15 -12.97
C THR A 53 -10.60 -1.32 -13.16
N ASP A 54 -9.29 -1.13 -12.92
CA ASP A 54 -8.35 -2.25 -13.01
C ASP A 54 -8.71 -3.27 -11.92
N PRO A 55 -8.72 -4.57 -12.28
CA PRO A 55 -9.26 -5.55 -11.39
C PRO A 55 -8.23 -5.97 -10.33
N ILE A 56 -8.72 -6.24 -9.13
CA ILE A 56 -7.98 -6.83 -8.01
C ILE A 56 -8.59 -8.21 -7.77
N PHE A 57 -7.76 -9.25 -7.72
CA PHE A 57 -8.25 -10.60 -7.47
C PHE A 57 -8.90 -10.68 -6.09
N ASP A 58 -8.15 -10.30 -5.05
CA ASP A 58 -8.64 -10.26 -3.67
C ASP A 58 -8.10 -9.06 -2.88
N ILE A 59 -8.93 -8.52 -1.98
CA ILE A 59 -8.54 -7.52 -0.98
C ILE A 59 -8.58 -8.24 0.36
N LEU A 60 -7.40 -8.54 0.89
CA LEU A 60 -7.28 -9.42 2.06
C LEU A 60 -7.50 -8.64 3.35
N GLU A 61 -6.91 -7.45 3.45
CA GLU A 61 -6.93 -6.67 4.68
C GLU A 61 -6.73 -5.18 4.40
N LEU A 62 -7.49 -4.35 5.10
CA LEU A 62 -7.20 -2.94 5.34
C LEU A 62 -6.45 -2.86 6.67
N LEU A 63 -5.20 -2.40 6.65
CA LEU A 63 -4.39 -2.36 7.86
C LEU A 63 -4.80 -1.21 8.78
N GLU A 64 -4.93 -1.54 10.06
CA GLU A 64 -5.05 -0.56 11.13
C GLU A 64 -3.71 0.14 11.39
N GLU A 65 -3.77 1.32 12.01
CA GLU A 65 -2.62 2.20 12.21
C GLU A 65 -1.49 1.54 13.02
N ASP A 66 -1.80 0.72 14.03
CA ASP A 66 -0.81 0.00 14.82
C ASP A 66 0.01 -0.99 13.97
N LYS A 67 -0.66 -1.68 13.04
CA LYS A 67 -0.04 -2.62 12.09
C LYS A 67 0.81 -1.91 11.06
N VAL A 68 0.33 -0.76 10.56
CA VAL A 68 1.11 0.08 9.64
C VAL A 68 2.39 0.55 10.30
N ARG A 69 2.33 1.12 11.52
CA ARG A 69 3.53 1.57 12.25
C ARG A 69 4.51 0.43 12.52
N ALA A 70 4.00 -0.73 12.94
CA ALA A 70 4.84 -1.91 13.16
C ALA A 70 5.55 -2.36 11.88
N TRP A 71 4.85 -2.37 10.75
CA TRP A 71 5.43 -2.68 9.45
C TRP A 71 6.44 -1.62 8.99
N GLU A 72 6.13 -0.32 9.13
CA GLU A 72 7.02 0.78 8.74
C GLU A 72 8.34 0.73 9.49
N SER A 73 8.33 0.44 10.80
CA SER A 73 9.55 0.23 11.59
C SER A 73 10.43 -0.87 10.98
N ILE A 74 9.84 -2.04 10.66
CA ILE A 74 10.57 -3.16 10.06
C ILE A 74 11.10 -2.80 8.67
N TYR A 75 10.30 -2.08 7.88
CA TYR A 75 10.66 -1.69 6.52
C TYR A 75 11.83 -0.70 6.49
N ASN A 76 11.78 0.33 7.35
CA ASN A 76 12.82 1.36 7.44
C ASN A 76 14.14 0.80 8.00
N ASP A 77 14.06 -0.05 9.03
CA ASP A 77 15.23 -0.73 9.59
C ASP A 77 15.95 -1.58 8.54
N ASN A 78 15.20 -2.31 7.71
CA ASN A 78 15.76 -3.12 6.63
C ASN A 78 16.35 -2.29 5.48
N GLN A 79 15.81 -1.10 5.21
CA GLN A 79 16.28 -0.21 4.15
C GLN A 79 17.36 0.78 4.62
N GLY A 80 17.83 0.69 5.86
CA GLY A 80 18.85 1.59 6.43
C GLY A 80 18.44 3.07 6.43
N THR A 81 17.13 3.35 6.34
CA THR A 81 16.59 4.70 6.32
C THR A 81 16.37 5.12 7.77
N TYR A 82 17.22 6.03 8.27
CA TYR A 82 17.04 6.70 9.56
C TYR A 82 15.61 7.25 9.67
N ASN A 83 14.88 6.80 10.68
CA ASN A 83 13.56 7.32 11.04
C ASN A 83 13.69 8.81 11.37
N TYR A 84 13.08 9.68 10.57
CA TYR A 84 13.07 11.13 10.74
C TYR A 84 11.68 11.63 11.18
N GLU A 85 11.11 11.10 12.26
CA GLU A 85 10.00 11.73 12.99
C GLU A 85 10.19 11.35 14.49
N GLU A 86 10.93 12.18 15.23
CA GLU A 86 10.43 13.18 16.19
C GLU A 86 10.36 12.63 17.63
N ASP A 87 11.52 12.58 18.29
CA ASP A 87 11.55 12.93 19.72
C ASP A 87 11.29 14.45 19.80
N GLU A 88 10.00 14.82 19.86
CA GLU A 88 9.58 16.14 20.34
C GLU A 88 10.06 16.30 21.79
N GLU A 89 11.04 17.18 22.02
CA GLU A 89 11.41 17.70 23.35
C GLU A 89 10.70 19.03 23.62
#